data_AF-A0A5K0XA89-F1
#
_entry.id   AF-A0A5K0XA89-F1
#
_cell.length_a   1.000
_cell.length_b   1.000
_cell.length_c   1.000
_cell.angle_alpha   90.00
_cell.angle_beta   90.00
_cell.angle_gamma   90.00
#
_symmetry.space_group_name_H-M   'P 1'
#
loop_
_entity.id
_entity.type
_entity.pdbx_description
1 polymer ?
#
loop_
_entity_poly.entity_id
_entity_poly.type
_entity_poly.pdbx_seq_one_letter_code
_entity_poly.pdbx_strand_id
1 'polypeptide(L)' 'ARSMFSLSVRSLSHPMSLGDIARTWDVCARKVMTEYAHQSGGGSFSSSYGTWESCVSA' A
#
# COMPACT_ATOMS: atom_id res chain seq x y z
N ALA A 1 12.46 16.88 2.83
CA ALA A 1 11.05 16.53 2.52
C ALA A 1 10.45 17.45 1.44
N ARG A 2 10.25 18.74 1.70
CA ARG A 2 9.57 19.69 0.78
C ARG A 2 10.22 19.84 -0.60
N SER A 3 11.56 19.86 -0.68
CA SER A 3 12.27 19.98 -1.96
C SER A 3 12.08 18.74 -2.88
N MET A 4 12.09 17.54 -2.28
CA MET A 4 11.84 16.27 -2.99
C MET A 4 10.40 16.17 -3.49
N PHE A 5 9.45 16.65 -2.69
CA PHE A 5 8.04 16.70 -3.06
C PHE A 5 7.82 17.62 -4.28
N SER A 6 8.39 18.82 -4.25
CA SER A 6 8.30 19.77 -5.38
C SER A 6 8.91 19.23 -6.68
N LEU A 7 10.02 18.48 -6.60
CA LEU A 7 10.67 17.88 -7.76
C LEU A 7 9.78 16.79 -8.40
N SER A 8 9.21 15.93 -7.56
CA SER A 8 8.33 14.82 -7.96
C SER A 8 7.00 15.32 -8.56
N VAL A 9 6.49 16.45 -8.05
CA VAL A 9 5.27 17.08 -8.57
C VAL A 9 5.50 17.71 -9.95
N ARG A 10 6.67 18.29 -10.19
CA ARG A 10 7.02 18.89 -11.50
C ARG A 10 7.21 17.87 -12.62
N SER A 11 7.58 16.63 -12.28
CA SER A 11 7.68 15.54 -13.27
C SER A 11 6.33 14.95 -13.67
N LEU A 12 5.24 15.31 -13.00
CA LEU A 12 3.89 14.86 -13.39
C LEU A 12 3.41 15.70 -14.57
N SER A 13 3.14 15.05 -15.69
CA SER A 13 2.56 15.65 -16.89
C SER A 13 1.21 16.29 -16.54
N HIS A 14 1.10 17.61 -16.68
CA HIS A 14 -0.13 18.35 -16.39
C HIS A 14 -1.04 18.42 -17.63
N PRO A 15 -2.36 18.27 -17.46
CA PRO A 15 -3.07 17.60 -16.37
C PRO A 15 -3.02 16.07 -16.55
N MET A 16 -2.79 15.35 -15.46
CA MET A 16 -2.96 13.90 -15.46
C MET A 16 -4.43 13.56 -15.77
N SER A 17 -4.66 12.48 -16.52
CA SER A 17 -6.02 11.96 -16.68
C SER A 17 -6.56 11.54 -15.30
N LEU A 18 -7.89 11.54 -15.14
CA LEU A 18 -8.51 11.01 -13.92
C LEU A 18 -8.06 9.57 -13.61
N GLY A 19 -7.80 8.76 -14.65
CA GLY A 19 -7.25 7.41 -14.50
C GLY A 19 -5.82 7.40 -13.97
N ASP A 20 -4.97 8.32 -14.39
CA ASP A 20 -3.59 8.43 -13.89
C ASP A 20 -3.55 8.94 -12.45
N ILE A 21 -4.47 9.85 -12.09
CA ILE A 21 -4.65 10.31 -10.71
C ILE A 21 -5.08 9.13 -9.83
N ALA A 22 -6.07 8.35 -10.25
CA ALA A 22 -6.53 7.17 -9.51
C ALA A 22 -5.43 6.11 -9.34
N ARG A 23 -4.64 5.84 -10.39
CA ARG A 23 -3.48 4.93 -10.32
C ARG A 23 -2.41 5.43 -9.36
N THR A 24 -2.09 6.72 -9.41
CA THR A 24 -1.08 7.33 -8.54
C THR A 24 -1.50 7.27 -7.07
N TRP A 25 -2.79 7.49 -6.79
CA TRP A 25 -3.36 7.29 -5.46
C TRP A 25 -3.19 5.84 -5.00
N ASP A 26 -3.66 4.86 -5.78
CA ASP A 26 -3.63 3.43 -5.40
C ASP A 26 -2.21 2.97 -5.05
N VAL A 27 -1.23 3.34 -5.88
CA VAL A 27 0.19 3.02 -5.64
C VAL A 27 0.69 3.61 -4.33
N CYS A 28 0.42 4.89 -4.07
CA CYS A 28 0.89 5.55 -2.84
C CYS A 28 0.18 4.99 -1.60
N ALA A 29 -1.13 4.75 -1.67
CA ALA A 29 -1.92 4.20 -0.57
C ALA A 29 -1.45 2.79 -0.19
N ARG A 30 -1.26 1.90 -1.17
CA ARG A 30 -0.72 0.56 -0.95
C ARG A 30 0.66 0.60 -0.31
N LYS A 31 1.54 1.51 -0.76
CA LYS A 31 2.88 1.64 -0.18
C LYS A 31 2.82 2.00 1.31
N VAL A 32 1.99 2.97 1.69
CA VAL A 32 1.81 3.37 3.10
C VAL A 32 1.22 2.23 3.93
N MET A 33 0.23 1.52 3.41
CA MET A 33 -0.37 0.35 4.09
C MET A 33 0.65 -0.77 4.30
N THR A 34 1.44 -1.09 3.27
CA THR A 34 2.51 -2.10 3.35
C THR A 34 3.58 -1.71 4.36
N GLU A 35 4.03 -0.46 4.32
CA GLU A 35 5.02 0.06 5.28
C GLU A 35 4.50 -0.01 6.72
N TYR A 36 3.24 0.36 6.94
CA TYR A 36 2.58 0.22 8.24
C TYR A 36 2.47 -1.26 8.69
N ALA A 37 2.07 -2.16 7.79
CA ALA A 37 1.97 -3.59 8.08
C ALA A 37 3.34 -4.19 8.44
N HIS A 38 4.41 -3.80 7.75
CA HIS A 38 5.77 -4.21 8.07
C HIS A 38 6.25 -3.67 9.43
N GLN A 39 6.00 -2.38 9.72
CA GLN A 39 6.36 -1.79 11.02
C GLN A 39 5.60 -2.41 12.20
N SER A 40 4.38 -2.86 11.97
CA SER A 40 3.51 -3.48 12.99
C SER A 40 3.89 -4.94 13.31
N GLY A 41 5.09 -5.39 12.94
CA GLY A 41 5.59 -6.74 13.20
C GLY A 41 5.49 -7.70 12.02
N GLY A 42 5.05 -7.23 10.85
CA GLY A 42 5.26 -7.89 9.55
C GLY A 42 4.97 -9.39 9.56
N GLY A 43 3.70 -9.77 9.57
CA GLY A 43 3.26 -11.15 9.46
C GLY A 43 1.84 -11.21 8.89
N SER A 44 1.50 -12.29 8.20
CA SER A 44 0.09 -12.60 7.96
C SER A 44 -0.58 -12.92 9.29
N PHE A 45 -1.90 -12.76 9.37
CA PHE A 45 -2.68 -13.19 10.54
C PHE A 45 -2.31 -14.64 10.98
N SER A 46 -2.05 -15.52 10.00
CA SER A 46 -1.61 -16.89 10.23
C SER A 46 -0.22 -17.04 10.83
N SER A 47 0.69 -16.06 10.64
CA SER A 47 2.01 -16.05 11.25
C SER A 47 1.97 -15.73 12.74
N SER A 48 0.98 -14.94 13.19
CA SER A 48 0.85 -14.55 14.60
C SER A 48 -0.10 -15.46 15.38
N TYR A 49 -1.11 -16.03 14.72
CA TYR A 49 -2.21 -16.75 15.38
C TYR A 49 -2.42 -18.18 14.87
N GLY A 50 -1.58 -18.67 13.96
CA GLY A 50 -1.76 -19.97 13.32
C GLY A 50 -2.79 -19.96 12.20
N THR A 51 -2.78 -21.01 11.38
CA THR A 51 -3.73 -21.18 10.27
C THR A 51 -5.09 -21.63 10.81
N TRP A 52 -6.18 -21.13 10.22
CA TRP A 52 -7.52 -21.61 10.59
C TRP A 52 -7.68 -23.09 10.22
N GLU A 53 -8.12 -23.91 11.16
CA GLU A 53 -8.37 -25.33 10.94
C GLU A 53 -9.61 -25.51 10.06
N SER A 54 -9.52 -26.35 9.03
CA SER A 54 -10.67 -26.66 8.17
C SER A 54 -11.70 -27.44 8.99
N CYS A 55 -12.90 -26.87 9.18
CA CYS A 55 -14.00 -27.50 9.92
C CYS A 55 -14.64 -28.70 9.18
N VAL A 56 -14.08 -29.14 8.05
CA VAL A 56 -14.58 -30.29 7.29
C VAL A 56 -14.08 -31.58 7.93
N SER A 57 -14.67 -31.94 9.05
CA SER A 57 -14.62 -33.29 9.62
C SER A 57 -15.93 -33.54 10.36
N ALA A 58 -16.84 -34.27 9.70
CA ALA A 58 -18.01 -34.91 10.27
C ALA A 58 -18.04 -36.36 9.77
#